data_AF-Q4TCP9-F1
#
_entry.id   AF-Q4TCP9-F1
#
_cell.length_a   1.000
_cell.length_b   1.000
_cell.length_c   1.000
_cell.angle_alpha   90.00
_cell.angle_beta   90.00
_cell.angle_gamma   90.00
#
_symmetry.space_group_name_H-M   'P 1'
#
loop_
_entity.id
_entity.type
_entity.pdbx_description
1 polymer ?
#
loop_
_entity_poly.entity_id
_entity_poly.type
_entity_poly.pdbx_seq_one_letter_code
_entity_poly.pdbx_strand_id
1 'polypeptide(L)'
;ISQEEVCDLLHAAPFQNILPRVHVKEGERLDAKMKRLEAKYTALHMVPLVERLGTPQYGCSPSNRHRPGGNLLTKERLFCGLSMFEVILTRVRAFLDDPIWRGPLPSNGVMHVDECVEFHRLWSAMQFVYCIPVGAHEFTVEQFFGDGLHWAGCMIIVLLGQQRRFDILDFSYHLLKVQKHDGKDEIIKSVPLKKMVDRIRKFQVLNNEIFAILNKYLKSGDGENMPVEHVRCFQPPIHQSLASS
;
A
#
# COMPACT_ATOMS: atom_id res chain seq x y z
N ILE A 1 4.02 -1.14 17.17
CA ILE A 1 2.66 -1.74 17.10
C ILE A 1 2.71 -3.16 16.55
N SER A 2 2.74 -3.46 15.25
CA SER A 2 2.64 -4.86 14.79
C SER A 2 3.72 -5.82 15.34
N GLN A 3 4.98 -5.39 15.40
CA GLN A 3 6.05 -6.20 16.01
C GLN A 3 5.85 -6.44 17.51
N GLU A 4 5.31 -5.46 18.21
CA GLU A 4 5.01 -5.51 19.64
C GLU A 4 3.82 -6.44 19.90
N GLU A 5 2.75 -6.32 19.11
CA GLU A 5 1.58 -7.20 19.16
C GLU A 5 1.96 -8.67 18.90
N VAL A 6 2.89 -8.93 17.96
CA VAL A 6 3.40 -10.29 17.72
C VAL A 6 4.16 -10.83 18.93
N CYS A 7 5.02 -10.02 19.55
CA CYS A 7 5.72 -10.41 20.76
C CYS A 7 4.73 -10.74 21.90
N ASP A 8 3.70 -9.92 22.10
CA ASP A 8 2.65 -10.18 23.09
C ASP A 8 1.93 -11.50 22.81
N LEU A 9 1.55 -11.76 21.54
CA LEU A 9 0.88 -12.98 21.13
C LEU A 9 1.76 -14.23 21.34
N LEU A 10 3.07 -14.14 21.07
CA LEU A 10 4.00 -15.23 21.31
C LEU A 10 4.12 -15.57 22.80
N HIS A 11 4.09 -14.56 23.68
CA HIS A 11 4.08 -14.79 25.13
C HIS A 11 2.71 -15.31 25.63
N ALA A 12 1.61 -14.92 24.99
CA ALA A 12 0.27 -15.37 25.33
C ALA A 12 -0.06 -16.79 24.82
N ALA A 13 0.61 -17.25 23.76
CA ALA A 13 0.32 -18.50 23.06
C ALA A 13 0.21 -19.75 23.97
N PRO A 14 1.12 -19.99 24.95
CA PRO A 14 1.03 -21.15 25.84
C PRO A 14 -0.24 -21.16 26.70
N PHE A 15 -0.73 -19.99 27.09
CA PHE A 15 -1.91 -19.84 27.95
C PHE A 15 -3.23 -19.90 27.18
N GLN A 16 -3.16 -19.72 25.85
CA GLN A 16 -4.28 -19.73 24.92
C GLN A 16 -4.41 -21.03 24.13
N ASN A 17 -3.60 -22.04 24.47
CA ASN A 17 -3.55 -23.33 23.79
C ASN A 17 -3.13 -23.22 22.30
N ILE A 18 -2.27 -22.26 21.97
CA ILE A 18 -1.67 -22.13 20.64
C ILE A 18 -0.30 -22.79 20.68
N LEU A 19 -0.16 -23.92 19.98
CA LEU A 19 1.07 -24.71 19.96
C LEU A 19 1.72 -24.67 18.57
N PRO A 20 3.05 -24.53 18.49
CA PRO A 20 3.76 -24.58 17.22
C PRO A 20 3.72 -26.01 16.64
N ARG A 21 3.86 -26.08 15.31
CA ARG A 21 3.91 -27.37 14.60
C ARG A 21 5.12 -28.19 15.04
N VAL A 22 4.90 -29.44 15.40
CA VAL A 22 5.92 -30.35 15.92
C VAL A 22 6.56 -31.16 14.78
N HIS A 23 7.86 -31.46 14.91
CA HIS A 23 8.54 -32.39 14.01
C HIS A 23 7.95 -33.81 14.10
N VAL A 24 7.70 -34.45 12.96
CA VAL A 24 7.08 -35.79 12.85
C VAL A 24 8.08 -36.75 12.20
N LYS A 25 8.39 -37.85 12.87
CA LYS A 25 9.28 -38.89 12.32
C LYS A 25 8.53 -39.82 11.36
N GLU A 26 9.26 -40.53 10.52
CA GLU A 26 8.68 -41.51 9.59
C GLU A 26 7.86 -42.57 10.35
N GLY A 27 6.61 -42.78 9.94
CA GLY A 27 5.65 -43.66 10.62
C GLY A 27 4.80 -43.00 11.72
N GLU A 28 5.05 -41.74 12.09
CA GLU A 28 4.22 -41.00 13.06
C GLU A 28 3.12 -40.17 12.38
N ARG A 29 1.96 -40.03 13.03
CA ARG A 29 0.88 -39.13 12.59
C ARG A 29 0.94 -37.79 13.33
N LEU A 30 0.92 -36.69 12.58
CA LEU A 30 0.96 -35.32 13.12
C LEU A 30 -0.16 -35.08 14.16
N ASP A 31 -1.40 -35.47 13.83
CA ASP A 31 -2.57 -35.25 14.70
C ASP A 31 -2.42 -35.93 16.07
N ALA A 32 -1.89 -37.15 16.09
CA ALA A 32 -1.67 -37.89 17.31
C ALA A 32 -0.60 -37.23 18.19
N LYS A 33 0.44 -36.66 17.57
CA LYS A 33 1.53 -35.96 18.27
C LYS A 33 1.07 -34.59 18.78
N MET A 34 0.27 -33.87 18.00
CA MET A 34 -0.33 -32.61 18.42
C MET A 34 -1.27 -32.80 19.61
N LYS A 35 -2.17 -33.79 19.57
CA LYS A 35 -3.06 -34.12 20.70
C LYS A 35 -2.29 -34.48 21.98
N ARG A 36 -1.19 -35.23 21.86
CA ARG A 36 -0.31 -35.52 23.00
C ARG A 36 0.34 -34.26 23.55
N LEU A 37 0.73 -33.32 22.69
CA LEU A 37 1.33 -32.06 23.10
C LEU A 37 0.30 -31.12 23.77
N GLU A 38 -0.92 -31.05 23.23
CA GLU A 38 -2.05 -30.35 23.84
C GLU A 38 -2.35 -30.91 25.24
N ALA A 39 -2.41 -32.24 25.39
CA ALA A 39 -2.60 -32.87 26.69
C ALA A 39 -1.49 -32.51 27.69
N LYS A 40 -0.23 -32.43 27.23
CA LYS A 40 0.92 -32.05 28.07
C LYS A 40 0.80 -30.62 28.61
N TYR A 41 0.32 -29.68 27.79
CA TYR A 41 0.21 -28.26 28.16
C TYR A 41 -1.19 -27.83 28.60
N THR A 42 -2.14 -28.77 28.72
CA THR A 42 -3.51 -28.48 29.17
C THR A 42 -3.55 -27.76 30.52
N ALA A 43 -2.59 -28.03 31.41
CA ALA A 43 -2.46 -27.37 32.71
C ALA A 43 -2.01 -25.89 32.65
N LEU A 44 -1.64 -25.36 31.48
CA LEU A 44 -1.34 -23.95 31.26
C LEU A 44 -2.53 -23.20 30.63
N HIS A 45 -3.54 -23.91 30.14
CA HIS A 45 -4.67 -23.30 29.45
C HIS A 45 -5.54 -22.52 30.45
N MET A 46 -5.42 -21.20 30.41
CA MET A 46 -5.89 -20.32 31.48
C MET A 46 -7.41 -20.33 31.63
N VAL A 47 -8.17 -20.27 30.53
CA VAL A 47 -9.64 -20.14 30.57
C VAL A 47 -10.31 -21.37 31.20
N PRO A 48 -10.05 -22.62 30.76
CA PRO A 48 -10.66 -23.80 31.39
C PRO A 48 -10.22 -24.02 32.84
N LEU A 49 -9.00 -23.62 33.22
CA LEU A 49 -8.53 -23.72 34.59
C LEU A 49 -9.29 -22.79 35.53
N VAL A 50 -9.48 -21.54 35.11
CA VAL A 50 -10.23 -20.53 35.87
C VAL A 50 -11.71 -20.90 35.96
N GLU A 51 -12.30 -21.45 34.90
CA GLU A 51 -13.68 -21.96 34.93
C GLU A 51 -13.85 -23.14 35.90
N ARG A 52 -12.84 -24.00 36.02
CA ARG A 52 -12.90 -25.19 36.87
C ARG A 52 -12.60 -24.91 38.35
N LEU A 53 -11.73 -23.93 38.65
CA LEU A 53 -11.18 -23.72 40.00
C LEU A 53 -11.48 -22.33 40.58
N GLY A 54 -12.10 -21.42 39.83
CA GLY A 54 -12.37 -20.05 40.26
C GLY A 54 -13.50 -19.92 41.28
N THR A 55 -13.32 -19.11 42.32
CA THR A 55 -14.36 -18.78 43.30
C THR A 55 -15.40 -17.79 42.75
N PRO A 56 -16.68 -17.86 43.17
CA PRO A 56 -17.75 -17.01 42.62
C PRO A 56 -17.61 -15.51 42.90
N GLN A 57 -16.79 -15.07 43.86
CA GLN A 57 -16.42 -13.65 44.02
C GLN A 57 -15.51 -13.14 42.89
N TYR A 58 -14.83 -14.03 42.18
CA TYR A 58 -14.09 -13.75 40.95
C TYR A 58 -14.93 -13.99 39.69
N GLY A 59 -16.16 -14.54 39.84
CA GLY A 59 -17.12 -14.83 38.76
C GLY A 59 -18.31 -13.86 38.65
N CYS A 60 -18.68 -13.14 39.72
CA CYS A 60 -19.94 -12.37 39.79
C CYS A 60 -19.81 -10.86 40.07
N SER A 61 -18.63 -10.25 39.95
CA SER A 61 -18.52 -8.77 39.94
C SER A 61 -18.87 -8.22 38.55
N PRO A 62 -19.71 -7.16 38.41
CA PRO A 62 -20.11 -6.60 37.12
C PRO A 62 -18.93 -6.14 36.24
N SER A 63 -17.78 -5.82 36.86
CA SER A 63 -16.52 -5.46 36.22
C SER A 63 -15.71 -6.64 35.67
N ASN A 64 -15.98 -7.89 36.08
CA ASN A 64 -15.22 -9.09 35.73
C ASN A 64 -15.90 -9.99 34.67
N ARG A 65 -17.04 -9.56 34.12
CA ARG A 65 -17.60 -10.09 32.85
C ARG A 65 -16.65 -9.88 31.65
N HIS A 66 -15.55 -9.15 31.87
CA HIS A 66 -14.49 -8.88 30.91
C HIS A 66 -13.41 -9.97 30.83
N ARG A 67 -13.52 -11.15 31.46
CA ARG A 67 -12.43 -12.17 31.40
C ARG A 67 -12.39 -12.98 30.09
N PRO A 68 -13.52 -13.42 29.51
CA PRO A 68 -13.58 -13.79 28.09
C PRO A 68 -13.13 -12.61 27.22
N GLY A 69 -13.49 -11.38 27.62
CA GLY A 69 -13.03 -10.14 27.00
C GLY A 69 -11.52 -9.89 27.10
N GLY A 70 -10.83 -10.33 28.16
CA GLY A 70 -9.39 -10.16 28.33
C GLY A 70 -8.61 -11.16 27.47
N ASN A 71 -9.09 -12.41 27.40
CA ASN A 71 -8.58 -13.37 26.43
C ASN A 71 -8.85 -12.88 25.00
N LEU A 72 -10.03 -12.31 24.74
CA LEU A 72 -10.38 -11.69 23.46
C LEU A 72 -9.45 -10.51 23.13
N LEU A 73 -9.25 -9.57 24.04
CA LEU A 73 -8.34 -8.41 23.90
C LEU A 73 -6.87 -8.82 23.71
N THR A 74 -6.48 -10.00 24.21
CA THR A 74 -5.14 -10.55 24.01
C THR A 74 -5.03 -11.29 22.67
N LYS A 75 -6.13 -11.87 22.16
CA LYS A 75 -6.19 -12.59 20.87
C LYS A 75 -6.44 -11.68 19.67
N GLU A 76 -7.33 -10.72 19.81
CA GLU A 76 -7.75 -9.78 18.77
C GLU A 76 -6.82 -8.57 18.79
N ARG A 77 -5.68 -8.71 18.11
CA ARG A 77 -4.74 -7.62 17.84
C ARG A 77 -4.95 -7.11 16.42
N LEU A 78 -4.60 -5.85 16.16
CA LEU A 78 -4.76 -5.24 14.83
C LEU A 78 -3.98 -6.03 13.76
N PHE A 79 -2.82 -6.57 14.14
CA PHE A 79 -2.00 -7.45 13.30
C PHE A 79 -2.74 -8.70 12.75
N CYS A 80 -3.84 -9.14 13.36
CA CYS A 80 -4.57 -10.34 12.95
C CYS A 80 -5.38 -10.19 11.65
N GLY A 81 -5.21 -9.09 10.91
CA GLY A 81 -5.80 -8.91 9.58
C GLY A 81 -6.29 -7.49 9.27
N LEU A 82 -6.08 -6.52 10.17
CA LEU A 82 -6.55 -5.15 10.00
C LEU A 82 -5.38 -4.21 9.70
N SER A 83 -5.38 -3.60 8.51
CA SER A 83 -4.44 -2.53 8.17
C SER A 83 -5.12 -1.16 8.32
N MET A 84 -4.67 -0.36 9.29
CA MET A 84 -5.14 1.03 9.43
C MET A 84 -4.73 1.92 8.25
N PHE A 85 -3.65 1.56 7.57
CA PHE A 85 -3.07 2.38 6.51
C PHE A 85 -4.01 2.50 5.30
N GLU A 86 -4.72 1.43 4.95
CA GLU A 86 -5.73 1.44 3.89
C GLU A 86 -6.89 2.39 4.22
N VAL A 87 -7.39 2.34 5.46
CA VAL A 87 -8.47 3.23 5.92
C VAL A 87 -8.04 4.70 5.84
N ILE A 88 -6.80 5.01 6.19
CA ILE A 88 -6.24 6.35 6.08
C ILE A 88 -6.20 6.79 4.62
N LEU A 89 -5.67 5.97 3.72
CA LEU A 89 -5.60 6.26 2.28
C LEU A 89 -6.99 6.51 1.68
N THR A 90 -7.97 5.68 2.02
CA THR A 90 -9.36 5.83 1.57
C THR A 90 -10.00 7.13 2.07
N ARG A 91 -9.71 7.53 3.32
CA ARG A 91 -10.18 8.83 3.85
C ARG A 91 -9.51 10.01 3.16
N VAL A 92 -8.20 9.93 2.90
CA VAL A 92 -7.48 10.99 2.18
C VAL A 92 -8.01 11.13 0.75
N ARG A 93 -8.41 10.04 0.10
CA ARG A 93 -9.04 10.08 -1.23
C ARG A 93 -10.32 10.95 -1.23
N ALA A 94 -11.11 10.93 -0.15
CA ALA A 94 -12.31 11.75 -0.02
C ALA A 94 -12.00 13.25 0.15
N PHE A 95 -10.76 13.63 0.45
CA PHE A 95 -10.36 15.05 0.44
C PHE A 95 -9.98 15.56 -0.96
N LEU A 96 -9.91 14.67 -1.96
CA LEU A 96 -9.53 14.98 -3.34
C LEU A 96 -10.76 14.99 -4.28
N ASP A 97 -11.84 15.61 -3.81
CA ASP A 97 -13.11 15.69 -4.55
C ASP A 97 -13.18 16.87 -5.52
N ASP A 98 -12.32 17.88 -5.35
CA ASP A 98 -12.30 19.05 -6.23
C ASP A 98 -12.00 18.64 -7.69
N PRO A 99 -12.77 19.16 -8.69
CA PRO A 99 -12.55 18.82 -10.09
C PRO A 99 -11.14 19.18 -10.60
N ILE A 100 -10.43 20.13 -9.97
CA ILE A 100 -9.07 20.53 -10.37
C ILE A 100 -8.08 19.36 -10.36
N TRP A 101 -8.29 18.35 -9.52
CA TRP A 101 -7.40 17.19 -9.41
C TRP A 101 -7.47 16.28 -10.64
N ARG A 102 -8.66 16.15 -11.23
CA ARG A 102 -8.93 15.25 -12.37
C ARG A 102 -9.00 16.00 -13.71
N GLY A 103 -9.26 17.29 -13.68
CA GLY A 103 -9.45 18.10 -14.89
C GLY A 103 -10.78 17.80 -15.61
N PRO A 104 -11.00 18.46 -16.75
CA PRO A 104 -12.17 18.22 -17.60
C PRO A 104 -12.12 16.86 -18.29
N LEU A 105 -13.21 16.49 -18.97
CA LEU A 105 -13.23 15.29 -19.82
C LEU A 105 -12.24 15.42 -21.00
N PRO A 106 -11.58 14.34 -21.41
CA PRO A 106 -10.59 14.37 -22.50
C PRO A 106 -11.24 14.55 -23.86
N SER A 107 -10.61 15.34 -24.72
CA SER A 107 -11.07 15.69 -26.07
C SER A 107 -11.26 14.48 -26.97
N ASN A 108 -10.39 13.48 -26.84
CA ASN A 108 -10.45 12.22 -27.60
C ASN A 108 -11.43 11.19 -27.01
N GLY A 109 -12.12 11.52 -25.91
CA GLY A 109 -13.04 10.63 -25.21
C GLY A 109 -12.37 9.48 -24.44
N VAL A 110 -11.03 9.38 -24.41
CA VAL A 110 -10.26 8.29 -23.77
C VAL A 110 -9.43 8.81 -22.59
N MET A 111 -8.42 9.65 -22.86
CA MET A 111 -7.51 10.23 -21.86
C MET A 111 -6.79 11.46 -22.40
N HIS A 112 -6.39 12.37 -21.51
CA HIS A 112 -5.54 13.51 -21.87
C HIS A 112 -4.15 13.03 -22.27
N VAL A 113 -3.60 13.60 -23.34
CA VAL A 113 -2.28 13.19 -23.88
C VAL A 113 -1.34 14.36 -23.91
N ASP A 114 -1.73 15.52 -24.44
CA ASP A 114 -0.86 16.70 -24.51
C ASP A 114 -1.29 17.76 -23.50
N GLU A 115 -2.52 17.66 -23.01
CA GLU A 115 -3.12 18.60 -22.08
C GLU A 115 -2.54 18.46 -20.66
N CYS A 116 -2.15 19.59 -20.07
CA CYS A 116 -1.62 19.67 -18.71
C CYS A 116 -2.71 20.01 -17.69
N VAL A 117 -3.80 19.24 -17.67
CA VAL A 117 -5.01 19.52 -16.86
C VAL A 117 -5.22 18.55 -15.69
N GLU A 118 -4.35 17.56 -15.52
CA GLU A 118 -4.42 16.58 -14.43
C GLU A 118 -3.28 16.78 -13.42
N PHE A 119 -3.48 16.41 -12.15
CA PHE A 119 -2.46 16.58 -11.11
C PHE A 119 -1.12 15.92 -11.45
N HIS A 120 -1.12 14.72 -12.04
CA HIS A 120 0.14 14.04 -12.40
C HIS A 120 1.01 14.85 -13.37
N ARG A 121 0.42 15.72 -14.20
CA ARG A 121 1.15 16.64 -15.09
C ARG A 121 1.86 17.74 -14.33
N LEU A 122 1.19 18.30 -13.33
CA LEU A 122 1.82 19.25 -12.40
C LEU A 122 2.97 18.56 -11.64
N TRP A 123 2.76 17.32 -11.19
CA TRP A 123 3.79 16.55 -10.53
C TRP A 123 4.98 16.26 -11.44
N SER A 124 4.76 15.94 -12.72
CA SER A 124 5.84 15.80 -13.71
C SER A 124 6.66 17.09 -13.89
N ALA A 125 6.02 18.26 -13.85
CA ALA A 125 6.72 19.53 -13.89
C ALA A 125 7.55 19.78 -12.62
N MET A 126 6.99 19.50 -11.43
CA MET A 126 7.74 19.54 -10.17
C MET A 126 8.92 18.57 -10.19
N GLN A 127 8.71 17.36 -10.72
CA GLN A 127 9.75 16.35 -10.89
C GLN A 127 10.88 16.80 -11.76
N PHE A 128 10.55 17.43 -12.88
CA PHE A 128 11.55 18.02 -13.74
C PHE A 128 12.44 19.01 -12.98
N VAL A 129 11.84 19.89 -12.17
CA VAL A 129 12.59 20.89 -11.38
C VAL A 129 13.51 20.25 -10.35
N TYR A 130 13.01 19.33 -9.51
CA TYR A 130 13.84 18.76 -8.44
C TYR A 130 14.89 17.74 -8.95
N CYS A 131 14.75 17.28 -10.20
CA CYS A 131 15.76 16.48 -10.88
C CYS A 131 16.92 17.31 -11.43
N ILE A 132 16.79 18.64 -11.53
CA ILE A 132 17.88 19.52 -11.99
C ILE A 132 19.03 19.44 -10.98
N PRO A 133 20.25 19.08 -11.41
CA PRO A 133 21.43 19.10 -10.56
C PRO A 133 21.74 20.52 -10.07
N VAL A 134 21.92 20.67 -8.77
CA VAL A 134 22.34 21.92 -8.11
C VAL A 134 23.87 22.00 -7.96
N GLY A 135 24.38 23.18 -7.62
CA GLY A 135 25.80 23.40 -7.36
C GLY A 135 26.33 22.59 -6.17
N ALA A 136 27.66 22.41 -6.09
CA ALA A 136 28.29 21.57 -5.07
C ALA A 136 28.09 22.05 -3.61
N HIS A 137 27.70 23.31 -3.42
CA HIS A 137 27.45 23.92 -2.11
C HIS A 137 25.96 24.25 -1.89
N GLU A 138 25.09 23.77 -2.78
CA GLU A 138 23.66 23.94 -2.68
C GLU A 138 23.02 22.65 -2.16
N PHE A 139 21.99 22.81 -1.35
CA PHE A 139 21.26 21.69 -0.79
C PHE A 139 20.26 21.14 -1.81
N THR A 140 20.19 19.82 -1.90
CA THR A 140 19.25 19.12 -2.81
C THR A 140 17.87 18.96 -2.18
N VAL A 141 16.85 18.65 -3.00
CA VAL A 141 15.47 18.44 -2.51
C VAL A 141 15.41 17.32 -1.47
N GLU A 142 16.19 16.26 -1.67
CA GLU A 142 16.24 15.11 -0.77
C GLU A 142 16.88 15.45 0.58
N GLN A 143 17.74 16.47 0.64
CA GLN A 143 18.30 16.97 1.89
C GLN A 143 17.31 17.85 2.67
N PHE A 144 16.46 18.62 1.97
CA PHE A 144 15.49 19.50 2.61
C PHE A 144 14.20 18.78 3.03
N PHE A 145 13.65 17.93 2.18
CA PHE A 145 12.33 17.34 2.36
C PHE A 145 12.34 15.83 2.57
N GLY A 146 13.49 15.17 2.32
CA GLY A 146 13.61 13.72 2.34
C GLY A 146 12.63 13.04 1.38
N ASP A 147 12.23 11.82 1.72
CA ASP A 147 11.31 11.02 0.89
C ASP A 147 9.84 11.46 1.06
N GLY A 148 9.54 12.24 2.10
CA GLY A 148 8.17 12.67 2.43
C GLY A 148 7.46 13.42 1.30
N LEU A 149 8.22 14.23 0.56
CA LEU A 149 7.72 14.92 -0.64
C LEU A 149 7.23 13.91 -1.69
N HIS A 150 8.03 12.88 -1.97
CA HIS A 150 7.68 11.85 -2.95
C HIS A 150 6.52 10.99 -2.48
N TRP A 151 6.47 10.64 -1.19
CA TRP A 151 5.33 9.93 -0.61
C TRP A 151 4.02 10.70 -0.78
N ALA A 152 4.02 12.01 -0.53
CA ALA A 152 2.84 12.84 -0.70
C ALA A 152 2.39 12.93 -2.17
N GLY A 153 3.30 13.25 -3.09
CA GLY A 153 2.97 13.36 -4.52
C GLY A 153 2.52 12.03 -5.12
N CYS A 154 3.23 10.95 -4.84
CA CYS A 154 2.88 9.62 -5.31
C CYS A 154 1.55 9.13 -4.71
N MET A 155 1.27 9.45 -3.44
CA MET A 155 -0.01 9.14 -2.80
C MET A 155 -1.16 9.82 -3.55
N ILE A 156 -1.08 11.12 -3.83
CA ILE A 156 -2.14 11.84 -4.56
C ILE A 156 -2.34 11.23 -5.95
N ILE A 157 -1.27 10.95 -6.69
CA ILE A 157 -1.33 10.32 -8.01
C ILE A 157 -2.04 8.95 -7.97
N VAL A 158 -1.73 8.13 -6.98
CA VAL A 158 -2.35 6.79 -6.82
C VAL A 158 -3.82 6.91 -6.43
N LEU A 159 -4.17 7.77 -5.47
CA LEU A 159 -5.55 7.95 -5.01
C LEU A 159 -6.47 8.52 -6.11
N LEU A 160 -5.91 9.31 -7.03
CA LEU A 160 -6.62 9.81 -8.22
C LEU A 160 -6.66 8.79 -9.37
N GLY A 161 -5.97 7.64 -9.25
CA GLY A 161 -5.90 6.63 -10.31
C GLY A 161 -5.09 7.09 -11.54
N GLN A 162 -4.18 8.05 -11.38
CA GLN A 162 -3.43 8.68 -12.47
C GLN A 162 -2.05 8.05 -12.69
N GLN A 163 -1.62 7.10 -11.87
CA GLN A 163 -0.27 6.52 -11.92
C GLN A 163 0.13 5.98 -13.31
N ARG A 164 -0.74 5.20 -13.97
CA ARG A 164 -0.41 4.63 -15.28
C ARG A 164 -0.20 5.71 -16.34
N ARG A 165 -0.96 6.82 -16.27
CA ARG A 165 -0.82 7.97 -17.16
C ARG A 165 0.48 8.71 -16.87
N PHE A 166 0.79 8.91 -15.59
CA PHE A 166 2.06 9.49 -15.14
C PHE A 166 3.27 8.72 -15.69
N ASP A 167 3.31 7.39 -15.53
CA ASP A 167 4.45 6.57 -15.96
C ASP A 167 4.72 6.66 -17.48
N ILE A 168 3.68 6.93 -18.28
CA ILE A 168 3.77 7.05 -19.74
C ILE A 168 4.14 8.48 -20.16
N LEU A 169 3.55 9.48 -19.50
CA LEU A 169 3.53 10.87 -19.95
C LEU A 169 4.51 11.78 -19.20
N ASP A 170 5.23 11.27 -18.20
CA ASP A 170 6.19 12.07 -17.43
C ASP A 170 7.36 12.59 -18.27
N PHE A 171 7.63 13.89 -18.14
CA PHE A 171 8.67 14.58 -18.91
C PHE A 171 10.08 14.04 -18.61
N SER A 172 10.37 13.81 -17.33
CA SER A 172 11.67 13.31 -16.90
C SER A 172 11.90 11.88 -17.37
N TYR A 173 10.89 11.01 -17.29
CA TYR A 173 10.99 9.63 -17.77
C TYR A 173 11.16 9.57 -19.28
N HIS A 174 10.50 10.45 -20.02
CA HIS A 174 10.72 10.58 -21.46
C HIS A 174 12.16 11.01 -21.77
N LEU A 175 12.67 12.05 -21.09
CA LEU A 175 14.06 12.51 -21.25
C LEU A 175 15.08 11.40 -20.99
N LEU A 176 14.91 10.65 -19.89
CA LEU A 176 15.75 9.50 -19.55
C LEU A 176 15.71 8.42 -20.65
N LYS A 177 14.53 8.15 -21.23
CA LYS A 177 14.36 7.15 -22.28
C LYS A 177 15.09 7.54 -23.56
N VAL A 178 14.98 8.81 -23.97
CA VAL A 178 15.67 9.34 -25.17
C VAL A 178 17.18 9.37 -24.97
N GLN A 179 17.66 9.87 -23.82
CA GLN A 179 19.10 9.93 -23.52
C GLN A 179 19.74 8.53 -23.47
N LYS A 180 19.02 7.52 -22.93
CA LYS A 180 19.50 6.13 -22.95
C LYS A 180 19.63 5.56 -24.37
N HIS A 181 18.82 6.04 -25.30
CA HIS A 181 18.83 5.59 -26.68
C HIS A 181 19.95 6.26 -27.49
N ASP A 182 20.12 7.58 -27.38
CA ASP A 182 21.11 8.31 -28.17
C ASP A 182 22.49 8.42 -27.50
N GLY A 183 22.58 8.22 -26.19
CA GLY A 183 23.81 8.28 -25.41
C GLY A 183 24.43 9.67 -25.32
N LYS A 184 23.72 10.73 -25.72
CA LYS A 184 24.28 12.09 -25.73
C LYS A 184 24.52 12.60 -24.32
N ASP A 185 25.59 13.38 -24.18
CA ASP A 185 25.95 14.08 -22.95
C ASP A 185 26.37 15.51 -23.30
N GLU A 186 25.45 16.44 -23.13
CA GLU A 186 25.62 17.85 -23.44
C GLU A 186 25.19 18.68 -22.23
N ILE A 187 25.66 19.93 -22.17
CA ILE A 187 25.22 20.89 -21.16
C ILE A 187 24.17 21.79 -21.80
N ILE A 188 22.90 21.60 -21.43
CA ILE A 188 21.77 22.37 -21.97
C ILE A 188 21.33 23.35 -20.89
N LYS A 189 21.37 24.66 -21.16
CA LYS A 189 20.99 25.71 -20.19
C LYS A 189 21.70 25.55 -18.83
N SER A 190 23.00 25.30 -18.84
CA SER A 190 23.81 25.04 -17.64
C SER A 190 23.46 23.75 -16.88
N VAL A 191 22.60 22.90 -17.43
CA VAL A 191 22.24 21.60 -16.85
C VAL A 191 23.02 20.49 -17.55
N PRO A 192 23.93 19.79 -16.85
CA PRO A 192 24.63 18.64 -17.41
C PRO A 192 23.66 17.47 -17.59
N LEU A 193 23.42 17.09 -18.84
CA LEU A 193 22.39 16.10 -19.20
C LEU A 193 22.63 14.76 -18.50
N LYS A 194 23.87 14.26 -18.46
CA LYS A 194 24.18 12.99 -17.80
C LYS A 194 23.81 12.98 -16.31
N LYS A 195 24.18 14.03 -15.57
CA LYS A 195 23.84 14.13 -14.14
C LYS A 195 22.34 14.26 -13.93
N MET A 196 21.64 14.96 -14.81
CA MET A 196 20.18 15.09 -14.74
C MET A 196 19.50 13.73 -14.92
N VAL A 197 19.84 12.97 -15.96
CA VAL A 197 19.22 11.65 -16.19
C VAL A 197 19.57 10.62 -15.12
N ASP A 198 20.76 10.70 -14.53
CA ASP A 198 21.14 9.86 -13.41
C ASP A 198 20.29 10.17 -12.16
N ARG A 199 20.00 11.45 -11.89
CA ARG A 199 19.06 11.87 -10.84
C ARG A 199 17.63 11.41 -11.14
N ILE A 200 17.15 11.60 -12.37
CA ILE A 200 15.83 11.13 -12.81
C ILE A 200 15.69 9.63 -12.56
N ARG A 201 16.71 8.83 -12.89
CA ARG A 201 16.67 7.38 -12.68
C ARG A 201 16.53 7.02 -11.20
N LYS A 202 17.19 7.75 -10.29
CA LYS A 202 17.06 7.53 -8.83
C LYS A 202 15.63 7.80 -8.37
N PHE A 203 15.07 8.95 -8.74
CA PHE A 203 13.68 9.29 -8.38
C PHE A 203 12.65 8.37 -9.04
N GLN A 204 12.93 7.87 -10.25
CA GLN A 204 12.09 6.87 -10.89
C GLN A 204 12.02 5.58 -10.08
N VAL A 205 13.15 5.10 -9.54
CA VAL A 205 13.18 3.91 -8.69
C VAL A 205 12.40 4.16 -7.39
N LEU A 206 12.62 5.32 -6.76
CA LEU A 206 11.90 5.72 -5.54
C LEU A 206 10.38 5.78 -5.76
N ASN A 207 9.93 6.47 -6.82
CA ASN A 207 8.51 6.58 -7.15
C ASN A 207 7.89 5.20 -7.40
N ASN A 208 8.58 4.32 -8.13
CA ASN A 208 8.10 2.97 -8.40
C ASN A 208 7.94 2.13 -7.13
N GLU A 209 8.87 2.26 -6.18
CA GLU A 209 8.77 1.59 -4.88
C GLU A 209 7.58 2.12 -4.07
N ILE A 210 7.42 3.44 -3.99
CA ILE A 210 6.31 4.08 -3.29
C ILE A 210 4.97 3.67 -3.93
N PHE A 211 4.86 3.71 -5.26
CA PHE A 211 3.67 3.25 -5.98
C PHE A 211 3.37 1.78 -5.71
N ALA A 212 4.37 0.91 -5.70
CA ALA A 212 4.17 -0.51 -5.39
C ALA A 212 3.62 -0.72 -3.97
N ILE A 213 4.15 0.02 -2.99
CA ILE A 213 3.69 -0.06 -1.61
C ILE A 213 2.25 0.46 -1.47
N LEU A 214 1.94 1.64 -2.02
CA LEU A 214 0.60 2.24 -1.96
C LEU A 214 -0.45 1.33 -2.61
N ASN A 215 -0.16 0.80 -3.81
CA ASN A 215 -1.08 -0.12 -4.49
C ASN A 215 -1.28 -1.43 -3.74
N LYS A 216 -0.23 -1.94 -3.07
CA LYS A 216 -0.34 -3.16 -2.26
C LYS A 216 -1.36 -2.98 -1.13
N TYR A 217 -1.31 -1.85 -0.43
CA TYR A 217 -2.23 -1.56 0.65
C TYR A 217 -3.64 -1.20 0.18
N LEU A 218 -3.80 -0.51 -0.96
CA LEU A 218 -5.12 -0.19 -1.51
C LEU A 218 -5.88 -1.42 -2.05
N LYS A 219 -5.18 -2.48 -2.47
CA LYS A 219 -5.81 -3.72 -2.95
C LYS A 219 -6.18 -4.70 -1.84
N SER A 220 -5.79 -4.43 -0.59
CA SER A 220 -5.92 -5.40 0.51
C SER A 220 -7.34 -5.49 1.09
N GLY A 221 -8.22 -4.51 0.84
CA GLY A 221 -9.62 -4.52 1.26
C GLY A 221 -10.66 -4.71 0.15
N ASP A 222 -10.26 -4.98 -1.10
CA ASP A 222 -11.17 -5.39 -2.17
C ASP A 222 -11.59 -6.88 -2.00
N GLY A 223 -12.24 -7.17 -0.87
CA GLY A 223 -12.84 -8.47 -0.57
C GLY A 223 -14.21 -8.62 -1.24
N GLU A 224 -14.29 -9.57 -2.19
CA GLU A 224 -15.46 -10.31 -2.71
C GLU A 224 -16.75 -9.57 -3.19
N ASN A 225 -16.90 -8.26 -3.01
CA ASN A 225 -18.16 -7.54 -3.28
C ASN A 225 -18.05 -6.37 -4.27
N MET A 226 -16.95 -6.22 -4.99
CA MET A 226 -16.92 -5.24 -6.09
C MET A 226 -17.67 -5.83 -7.29
N PRO A 227 -18.78 -5.21 -7.75
CA PRO A 227 -19.37 -5.59 -9.02
C PRO A 227 -18.28 -5.45 -10.08
N VAL A 228 -18.17 -6.45 -10.96
CA VAL A 228 -17.23 -6.50 -12.10
C VAL A 228 -16.92 -5.08 -12.55
N GLU A 229 -15.66 -4.64 -12.36
CA GLU A 229 -15.23 -3.28 -12.72
C GLU A 229 -15.78 -2.98 -14.11
N HIS A 230 -16.75 -2.07 -14.20
CA HIS A 230 -17.35 -1.70 -15.47
C HIS A 230 -16.29 -0.95 -16.26
N VAL A 231 -15.49 -1.70 -17.01
CA VAL A 231 -14.52 -1.15 -17.94
C VAL A 231 -15.30 -0.43 -19.03
N ARG A 232 -14.91 0.82 -19.30
CA ARG A 232 -15.54 1.59 -20.37
C ARG A 232 -15.26 0.94 -21.73
N CYS A 233 -16.32 0.48 -22.39
CA CYS A 233 -16.24 -0.08 -23.75
C CYS A 233 -16.35 1.04 -24.80
N PHE A 234 -15.67 0.86 -25.93
CA PHE A 234 -15.80 1.71 -27.10
C PHE A 234 -16.54 0.96 -28.19
N GLN A 235 -17.49 1.63 -28.84
CA GLN A 235 -18.26 1.03 -29.93
C GLN A 235 -17.38 0.92 -31.18
N PRO A 236 -17.43 -0.20 -31.93
CA PRO A 236 -16.76 -0.31 -33.21
C PRO A 236 -17.38 0.68 -34.22
N PRO A 237 -16.67 1.00 -35.32
CA PRO A 237 -17.23 1.83 -36.39
C PRO A 237 -18.54 1.22 -36.92
N ILE A 238 -19.63 1.99 -36.85
CA ILE A 238 -20.94 1.57 -37.36
C ILE A 238 -21.02 1.92 -38.84
N HIS A 239 -21.36 0.93 -39.67
CA HIS A 239 -21.54 1.15 -41.10
C HIS A 239 -22.74 2.08 -41.34
N GLN A 240 -22.59 3.08 -42.24
CA GLN A 240 -23.60 4.13 -42.46
C GLN A 240 -25.00 3.58 -42.79
N SER A 241 -25.08 2.43 -43.45
CA SER A 241 -26.36 1.77 -43.77
C SER A 241 -27.18 1.39 -42.53
N LEU A 242 -26.52 1.11 -41.40
CA LEU A 242 -27.15 0.74 -40.12
C LEU A 242 -27.39 1.97 -39.22
N ALA A 243 -26.76 3.11 -39.52
CA ALA A 243 -26.84 4.33 -38.70
C ALA A 243 -28.06 5.20 -39.02
N SER A 244 -28.71 4.98 -40.16
CA SER A 244 -29.88 5.73 -40.64
C SER A 244 -31.18 4.90 -40.69
N SER A 245 -31.21 3.74 -40.02
CA SER A 245 -32.43 2.93 -39.81
C SER A 245 -33.02 3.16 -38.42
#